data_AF-A0A7S2V2M7-F1
#
_entry.id   AF-A0A7S2V2M7-F1
#
_cell.length_a   1.000
_cell.length_b   1.000
_cell.length_c   1.000
_cell.angle_alpha   90.00
_cell.angle_beta   90.00
_cell.angle_gamma   90.00
#
_symmetry.space_group_name_H-M   'P 1'
#
loop_
_entity.id
_entity.type
_entity.pdbx_description
1 polymer ?
#
loop_
_entity_poly.entity_id
_entity_poly.type
_entity_poly.pdbx_seq_one_letter_code
_entity_poly.pdbx_strand_id
1 'polypeptide(L)'
;IGFDVAEFLTHQPAAADSPDDGPHPQTTESFMKEWGVDQRKPSEQNRGGLMDEGPAPPSSQRQIWLLQRKKGKLGAGLGKTTGWIHRASLKMRGVQMIPGCSYTKVDSEGLHLKLKGEEVVLPVDTVVTCAGQVPRRDLQAALEEA
;
A
#
# COMPACT_ATOMS: atom_id res chain seq x y z
N ILE A 1 -8.34 -3.40 2.42
CA ILE A 1 -8.09 -4.13 1.15
C ILE A 1 -7.10 -3.38 0.25
N GLY A 2 -7.46 -2.26 -0.39
CA GLY A 2 -6.54 -1.62 -1.37
C GLY A 2 -5.20 -1.16 -0.79
N PHE A 3 -5.18 -0.65 0.45
CA PHE A 3 -3.94 -0.30 1.16
C PHE A 3 -3.09 -1.53 1.48
N ASP A 4 -3.71 -2.58 2.01
CA ASP A 4 -3.01 -3.82 2.40
C ASP A 4 -2.41 -4.53 1.17
N VAL A 5 -3.15 -4.53 0.05
CA VAL A 5 -2.65 -5.07 -1.22
C VAL A 5 -1.49 -4.23 -1.75
N ALA A 6 -1.60 -2.89 -1.72
CA ALA A 6 -0.48 -2.03 -2.11
C ALA A 6 0.75 -2.29 -1.24
N GLU A 7 0.58 -2.43 0.08
CA GLU A 7 1.65 -2.73 1.02
C GLU A 7 2.31 -4.07 0.70
N PHE A 8 1.51 -5.12 0.49
CA PHE A 8 1.99 -6.42 0.02
C PHE A 8 2.81 -6.32 -1.28
N LEU A 9 2.32 -5.59 -2.28
CA LEU A 9 3.00 -5.45 -3.58
C LEU A 9 4.29 -4.62 -3.49
N THR A 10 4.42 -3.76 -2.46
CA THR A 10 5.67 -3.01 -2.18
C THR A 10 6.67 -3.78 -1.33
N HIS A 11 6.28 -4.91 -0.73
CA HIS A 11 7.23 -5.75 -0.01
C HIS A 11 8.15 -6.46 -0.99
N GLN A 12 9.44 -6.43 -0.70
CA GLN A 12 10.37 -7.35 -1.32
C GLN A 12 10.21 -8.70 -0.62
N PRO A 13 10.11 -9.82 -1.34
CA PRO A 13 10.38 -11.10 -0.71
C PRO A 13 11.80 -11.00 -0.12
N ALA A 14 11.97 -11.45 1.13
CA ALA A 14 13.31 -11.68 1.65
C ALA A 14 14.07 -12.48 0.58
N ALA A 15 15.37 -12.21 0.38
CA ALA A 15 16.18 -13.06 -0.48
C ALA A 15 16.00 -14.49 0.04
N ALA A 16 15.18 -15.26 -0.66
CA ALA A 16 14.84 -16.59 -0.25
C ALA A 16 16.10 -17.38 -0.57
N ASP A 17 16.92 -17.66 0.45
CA ASP A 17 18.09 -18.51 0.32
C ASP A 17 17.68 -19.91 -0.20
N SER A 18 16.39 -20.26 -0.07
CA SER A 18 15.74 -21.35 -0.81
C SER A 18 14.26 -21.07 -1.10
N PRO A 19 13.69 -21.64 -2.19
CA PRO A 19 12.28 -21.46 -2.57
C PRO A 19 11.25 -22.03 -1.58
N ASP A 20 11.68 -22.77 -0.56
CA ASP A 20 10.84 -23.31 0.53
C ASP A 20 10.76 -22.38 1.76
N ASP A 21 11.60 -21.34 1.80
CA ASP A 21 11.55 -20.33 2.84
C ASP A 21 10.42 -19.35 2.52
N GLY A 22 9.27 -19.57 3.17
CA GLY A 22 8.14 -18.65 3.14
C GLY A 22 8.52 -17.23 3.58
N PRO A 23 7.59 -16.27 3.51
CA PRO A 23 7.86 -14.89 3.90
C PRO A 23 8.37 -14.82 5.34
N HIS A 24 9.64 -14.44 5.52
CA HIS A 24 10.20 -14.22 6.84
C HIS A 24 9.66 -12.92 7.45
N PRO A 25 9.34 -12.91 8.77
CA PRO A 25 9.03 -11.68 9.47
C PRO A 25 10.15 -10.65 9.34
N GLN A 26 9.79 -9.37 9.25
CA GLN A 26 10.77 -8.30 9.30
C GLN A 26 11.53 -8.34 10.62
N THR A 27 12.86 -8.19 10.58
CA THR A 27 13.69 -8.08 11.78
C THR A 27 13.48 -6.74 12.48
N THR A 28 13.67 -6.70 13.81
CA THR A 28 13.57 -5.45 14.57
C THR A 28 14.53 -4.37 14.05
N GLU A 29 15.76 -4.75 13.71
CA GLU A 29 16.76 -3.82 13.17
C GLU A 29 16.30 -3.19 11.84
N SER A 30 15.77 -4.01 10.92
CA SER A 30 15.23 -3.54 9.64
C SER A 30 14.05 -2.59 9.84
N PHE A 31 13.14 -2.91 10.77
CA PHE A 31 12.01 -2.04 11.11
C PHE A 31 12.48 -0.69 11.66
N MET A 32 13.43 -0.70 12.59
CA MET A 32 13.92 0.53 13.22
C MET A 32 14.63 1.42 12.21
N LYS A 33 15.43 0.83 11.31
CA LYS A 33 16.05 1.56 10.19
C LYS A 33 15.01 2.14 9.22
N GLU A 34 14.00 1.35 8.85
CA GLU A 34 12.92 1.80 7.96
C GLU A 34 12.24 3.07 8.49
N TRP A 35 12.01 3.14 9.80
CA TRP A 35 11.36 4.28 10.46
C TRP A 35 12.32 5.34 11.01
N GLY A 36 13.63 5.16 10.84
CA GLY A 36 14.64 6.13 11.30
C GLY A 36 14.77 6.21 12.81
N VAL A 37 14.55 5.10 13.52
CA VAL A 37 14.71 5.02 14.98
C VAL A 37 16.18 4.75 15.31
N ASP A 38 16.73 5.59 16.19
CA ASP A 38 18.10 5.46 16.67
C ASP A 38 18.20 4.41 17.77
N GLN A 39 18.87 3.30 17.46
CA GLN A 39 19.03 2.16 18.36
C GLN A 39 20.31 2.22 19.22
N ARG A 40 21.09 3.31 19.15
CA ARG A 40 22.28 3.49 19.99
C ARG A 40 21.90 3.56 21.47
N LYS A 41 22.88 3.49 22.38
CA LYS A 41 22.61 3.62 23.82
C LYS A 41 21.99 4.99 24.12
N PRO A 42 21.12 5.15 25.13
CA PRO A 42 20.48 6.44 25.42
C PRO A 42 21.45 7.62 25.61
N SER A 43 22.67 7.35 26.10
CA SER A 43 23.75 8.35 26.23
C SER A 43 24.36 8.83 24.91
N GLU A 44 24.10 8.11 23.83
CA GLU A 44 24.69 8.26 22.49
C GLU A 44 23.61 8.52 21.41
N GLN A 45 22.33 8.51 21.81
CA GLN A 45 21.21 8.73 20.91
C GLN A 45 21.06 10.20 20.53
N ASN A 46 20.59 10.41 19.32
CA ASN A 46 20.08 11.70 18.88
C ASN A 46 18.83 12.09 19.67
N ARG A 47 18.53 13.39 19.69
CA ARG A 47 17.36 13.93 20.39
C ARG A 47 16.08 13.22 19.94
N GLY A 48 15.38 12.61 20.89
CA GLY A 48 14.12 11.91 20.63
C GLY A 48 14.29 10.51 20.01
N GLY A 49 15.51 9.98 19.94
CA GLY A 49 15.78 8.64 19.40
C GLY A 49 15.55 8.55 17.88
N LEU A 50 15.86 9.62 17.14
CA LEU A 50 15.67 9.69 15.69
C LEU A 50 17.01 9.82 14.97
N MET A 51 17.23 8.99 13.94
CA MET A 51 18.40 9.08 13.07
C MET A 51 18.42 10.43 12.34
N ASP A 52 19.60 11.03 12.17
CA ASP A 52 19.74 12.33 11.48
C ASP A 52 19.40 12.21 9.98
N GLU A 53 19.67 11.05 9.40
CA GLU A 53 19.34 10.71 8.02
C GLU A 53 17.83 10.47 7.82
N GLY A 54 17.08 10.30 8.90
CA GLY A 54 15.65 10.02 8.89
C GLY A 54 15.27 8.59 8.47
N PRO A 55 13.99 8.36 8.12
CA PRO A 55 13.50 7.04 7.69
C PRO A 55 14.17 6.54 6.40
N ALA A 56 14.63 5.29 6.40
CA ALA A 56 15.28 4.65 5.26
C ALA A 56 14.52 3.39 4.80
N PRO A 57 13.34 3.55 4.17
CA PRO A 57 12.53 2.43 3.69
C PRO A 57 13.24 1.68 2.55
N PRO A 58 13.01 0.37 2.41
CA PRO A 58 13.46 -0.36 1.23
C PRO A 58 12.72 0.19 -0.01
N SER A 59 13.41 0.24 -1.14
CA SER A 59 12.80 0.65 -2.40
C SER A 59 11.78 -0.39 -2.87
N SER A 60 10.63 0.08 -3.35
CA SER A 60 9.69 -0.78 -4.07
C SER A 60 10.29 -1.14 -5.43
N GLN A 61 10.30 -2.43 -5.79
CA GLN A 61 10.69 -2.89 -7.13
C GLN A 61 9.61 -2.57 -8.18
N ARG A 62 8.44 -2.10 -7.74
CA ARG A 62 7.28 -1.82 -8.58
C ARG A 62 6.88 -0.35 -8.47
N GLN A 63 6.50 0.25 -9.59
CA GLN A 63 5.78 1.52 -9.58
C GLN A 63 4.30 1.24 -9.35
N ILE A 64 3.75 1.76 -8.25
CA ILE A 64 2.36 1.50 -7.86
C ILE A 64 1.58 2.80 -7.84
N TRP A 65 0.42 2.78 -8.48
CA TRP A 65 -0.61 3.81 -8.38
C TRP A 65 -1.80 3.28 -7.60
N LEU A 66 -2.12 3.91 -6.48
CA LEU A 66 -3.31 3.64 -5.69
C LEU A 66 -4.37 4.69 -6.01
N LEU A 67 -5.51 4.24 -6.53
CA LEU A 67 -6.54 5.10 -7.11
C LEU A 67 -7.85 5.04 -6.31
N GLN A 68 -8.59 6.15 -6.25
CA GLN A 68 -9.98 6.14 -5.76
C GLN A 68 -10.87 7.15 -6.50
N ARG A 69 -12.14 6.79 -6.68
CA ARG A 69 -13.14 7.70 -7.28
C ARG A 69 -13.53 8.85 -6.36
N LYS A 70 -13.56 8.61 -5.04
CA LYS A 70 -13.95 9.63 -4.07
C LYS A 70 -12.89 10.74 -4.03
N LYS A 71 -13.34 11.99 -3.97
CA LYS A 71 -12.47 13.14 -3.72
C LYS A 71 -11.91 13.12 -2.28
N GLY A 72 -10.77 13.77 -2.07
CA GLY A 72 -10.13 13.87 -0.76
C GLY A 72 -9.01 12.85 -0.55
N LYS A 73 -8.46 12.81 0.67
CA LYS A 73 -7.27 12.02 1.01
C LYS A 73 -7.56 10.51 0.93
N LEU A 74 -6.68 9.77 0.24
CA LEU A 74 -6.74 8.31 0.24
C LEU A 74 -6.51 7.79 1.66
N GLY A 75 -7.31 6.81 2.05
CA GLY A 75 -7.24 6.21 3.38
C GLY A 75 -7.75 7.12 4.51
N ALA A 76 -8.53 8.18 4.21
CA ALA A 76 -9.16 9.00 5.25
C ALA A 76 -10.12 8.21 6.16
N GLY A 77 -10.69 7.10 5.66
CA GLY A 77 -11.55 6.20 6.43
C GLY A 77 -10.84 5.01 7.07
N LEU A 78 -9.49 4.95 7.02
CA LEU A 78 -8.74 3.93 7.74
C LEU A 78 -8.84 4.13 9.26
N GLY A 79 -8.49 3.09 10.02
CA GLY A 79 -8.50 3.12 11.48
C GLY A 79 -7.80 4.35 12.04
N LYS A 80 -8.37 4.95 13.10
CA LYS A 80 -7.91 6.25 13.63
C LYS A 80 -6.43 6.23 14.04
N THR A 81 -5.97 5.14 14.66
CA THR A 81 -4.61 4.98 15.19
C THR A 81 -3.65 4.24 14.26
N THR A 82 -4.16 3.45 13.31
CA THR A 82 -3.34 2.61 12.42
C THR A 82 -3.28 3.15 10.99
N GLY A 83 -4.31 3.86 10.55
CA GLY A 83 -4.45 4.31 9.16
C GLY A 83 -3.38 5.28 8.70
N TRP A 84 -2.74 6.00 9.63
CA TRP A 84 -1.63 6.88 9.27
C TRP A 84 -0.35 6.10 8.96
N ILE A 85 -0.13 4.95 9.61
CA ILE A 85 1.06 4.11 9.43
C ILE A 85 1.10 3.58 8.00
N HIS A 86 0.01 2.94 7.55
CA HIS A 86 -0.08 2.45 6.17
C HIS A 86 0.11 3.56 5.12
N ARG A 87 -0.46 4.74 5.36
CA ARG A 87 -0.26 5.88 4.44
C ARG A 87 1.19 6.35 4.41
N ALA A 88 1.84 6.43 5.58
CA ALA A 88 3.23 6.84 5.67
C ALA A 88 4.15 5.81 5.00
N SER A 89 3.97 4.52 5.31
CA SER A 89 4.73 3.41 4.70
C SER A 89 4.62 3.41 3.17
N LEU A 90 3.40 3.46 2.60
CA LEU A 90 3.24 3.49 1.14
C LEU A 90 3.86 4.75 0.51
N LYS A 91 3.75 5.91 1.16
CA LYS A 91 4.37 7.15 0.68
C LYS A 91 5.90 7.05 0.70
N MET A 92 6.46 6.51 1.77
CA MET A 92 7.89 6.23 1.95
C MET A 92 8.41 5.29 0.85
N ARG A 93 7.58 4.32 0.42
CA ARG A 93 7.88 3.39 -0.68
C ARG A 93 7.56 3.94 -2.08
N GLY A 94 7.21 5.22 -2.19
CA GLY A 94 7.03 5.91 -3.48
C GLY A 94 5.69 5.66 -4.18
N VAL A 95 4.70 5.05 -3.50
CA VAL A 95 3.38 4.79 -4.08
C VAL A 95 2.68 6.10 -4.43
N GLN A 96 2.24 6.21 -5.68
CA GLN A 96 1.50 7.37 -6.19
C GLN A 96 0.02 7.22 -5.83
N MET A 97 -0.56 8.23 -5.17
CA MET A 97 -1.94 8.18 -4.70
C MET A 97 -2.81 9.19 -5.45
N ILE A 98 -3.79 8.73 -6.23
CA ILE A 98 -4.63 9.59 -7.06
C ILE A 98 -6.11 9.49 -6.62
N PRO A 99 -6.65 10.54 -5.99
CA PRO A 99 -8.07 10.63 -5.68
C PRO A 99 -8.88 11.30 -6.78
N GLY A 100 -10.20 11.11 -6.74
CA GLY A 100 -11.14 11.85 -7.57
C GLY A 100 -11.05 11.51 -9.06
N CYS A 101 -10.55 10.32 -9.40
CA CYS A 101 -10.48 9.86 -10.78
C CYS A 101 -11.73 9.08 -11.20
N SER A 102 -12.03 9.07 -12.49
CA SER A 102 -13.03 8.16 -13.08
C SER A 102 -12.34 7.23 -14.06
N TYR A 103 -12.58 5.92 -13.97
CA TYR A 103 -12.01 4.95 -14.91
C TYR A 103 -12.83 4.92 -16.20
N THR A 104 -12.18 4.94 -17.36
CA THR A 104 -12.86 4.93 -18.65
C THR A 104 -12.71 3.60 -19.37
N LYS A 105 -11.47 3.09 -19.52
CA LYS A 105 -11.18 1.79 -20.14
C LYS A 105 -9.84 1.22 -19.68
N VAL A 106 -9.64 -0.06 -19.96
CA VAL A 106 -8.36 -0.75 -19.88
C VAL A 106 -8.08 -1.35 -21.25
N ASP A 107 -6.89 -1.12 -21.80
CA ASP A 107 -6.43 -1.71 -23.05
C ASP A 107 -4.91 -1.90 -23.03
N SER A 108 -4.29 -2.13 -24.20
CA SER A 108 -2.86 -2.36 -24.34
C SER A 108 -1.97 -1.16 -23.95
N GLU A 109 -2.51 0.06 -23.90
CA GLU A 109 -1.78 1.24 -23.44
C GLU A 109 -1.83 1.40 -21.91
N GLY A 110 -2.69 0.64 -21.23
CA GLY A 110 -2.80 0.60 -19.77
C GLY A 110 -4.17 1.03 -19.27
N LEU A 111 -4.20 1.76 -18.15
CA LEU A 111 -5.43 2.22 -17.49
C LEU A 111 -5.76 3.65 -17.88
N HIS A 112 -6.87 3.83 -18.59
CA HIS A 112 -7.39 5.13 -18.99
C HIS A 112 -8.31 5.68 -17.91
N LEU A 113 -8.12 6.95 -17.57
CA LEU A 113 -8.89 7.63 -16.54
C LEU A 113 -9.14 9.11 -16.88
N LYS A 114 -10.20 9.66 -16.28
CA LYS A 114 -10.45 11.10 -16.24
C LYS A 114 -10.03 11.64 -14.88
N LEU A 115 -9.11 12.59 -14.88
CA LEU A 115 -8.66 13.30 -13.69
C LEU A 115 -9.02 14.78 -13.85
N LYS A 116 -9.90 15.29 -12.99
CA LYS A 116 -10.40 16.69 -13.06
C LYS A 116 -10.98 17.08 -14.44
N GLY A 117 -11.49 16.11 -15.19
CA GLY A 117 -12.07 16.33 -16.52
C GLY A 117 -11.09 16.08 -17.68
N GLU A 118 -9.80 15.95 -17.40
CA GLU A 118 -8.78 15.66 -18.41
C GLU A 118 -8.57 14.15 -18.55
N GLU A 119 -8.34 13.70 -19.78
CA GLU A 119 -8.04 12.29 -20.07
C GLU A 119 -6.55 12.02 -19.82
N VAL A 120 -6.30 10.97 -19.04
CA VAL A 120 -4.96 10.54 -18.61
C VAL A 120 -4.87 9.03 -18.84
N VAL A 121 -3.72 8.57 -19.34
CA VAL A 121 -3.40 7.15 -19.46
C VAL A 121 -2.26 6.83 -18.50
N LEU A 122 -2.48 5.86 -17.61
CA LEU A 122 -1.42 5.28 -16.80
C LEU A 122 -0.87 4.05 -17.54
N PRO A 123 0.40 4.07 -17.98
CA PRO A 123 1.01 2.95 -18.70
C PRO A 123 1.37 1.83 -17.72
N VAL A 124 0.36 1.11 -17.26
CA VAL A 124 0.48 0.01 -16.30
C VAL A 124 0.38 -1.33 -17.02
N ASP A 125 1.20 -2.28 -16.59
CA ASP A 125 1.16 -3.67 -17.04
C ASP A 125 0.07 -4.48 -16.31
N THR A 126 -0.28 -4.10 -15.08
CA THR A 126 -1.18 -4.85 -14.21
C THR A 126 -2.21 -3.93 -13.56
N VAL A 127 -3.49 -4.32 -13.59
CA VAL A 127 -4.58 -3.64 -12.86
C VAL A 127 -5.12 -4.58 -11.78
N VAL A 128 -4.99 -4.18 -10.52
CA VAL A 128 -5.50 -4.95 -9.36
C VAL A 128 -6.79 -4.30 -8.84
N THR A 129 -7.89 -5.06 -8.84
CA THR A 129 -9.20 -4.55 -8.44
C THR A 129 -9.47 -4.79 -6.96
N CYS A 130 -9.40 -3.71 -6.16
CA CYS A 130 -9.75 -3.71 -4.74
C CYS A 130 -11.04 -2.89 -4.46
N ALA A 131 -12.10 -3.16 -5.22
CA ALA A 131 -13.29 -2.29 -5.31
C ALA A 131 -14.39 -2.55 -4.26
N GLY A 132 -14.06 -3.19 -3.15
CA GLY A 132 -15.02 -3.60 -2.11
C GLY A 132 -15.42 -5.07 -2.25
N GLN A 133 -16.46 -5.45 -1.51
CA GLN A 133 -16.94 -6.83 -1.42
C GLN A 133 -18.47 -6.83 -1.49
N VAL A 134 -19.03 -7.91 -2.03
CA VAL A 134 -20.47 -8.16 -2.02
C VAL A 134 -20.75 -9.39 -1.16
N PRO A 135 -21.84 -9.41 -0.37
CA PRO A 135 -22.23 -10.59 0.38
C PRO A 135 -22.46 -11.78 -0.57
N ARG A 136 -21.92 -12.95 -0.21
CA ARG A 136 -22.21 -14.21 -0.89
C ARG A 136 -23.40 -14.88 -0.19
N ARG A 137 -24.57 -14.87 -0.84
CA ARG A 137 -25.87 -15.29 -0.29
C ARG A 137 -26.56 -16.34 -1.16
N ASP A 138 -25.77 -17.11 -1.89
CA ASP A 138 -26.20 -18.16 -2.83
C ASP A 138 -27.16 -19.19 -2.20
N LEU A 139 -27.03 -19.45 -0.89
CA LEU A 139 -27.87 -20.41 -0.17
C LEU A 139 -28.96 -19.77 0.72
N GLN A 140 -29.02 -18.44 0.81
CA GLN A 140 -29.85 -17.79 1.83
C GLN A 140 -31.34 -18.12 1.67
N ALA A 141 -31.91 -17.90 0.48
CA ALA A 141 -33.34 -18.11 0.24
C ALA A 141 -33.74 -19.58 0.46
N ALA A 142 -32.95 -20.52 -0.04
CA ALA A 142 -33.22 -21.95 0.09
C ALA A 142 -33.21 -22.44 1.55
N LEU A 143 -32.42 -21.80 2.42
CA LEU A 143 -32.37 -22.12 3.84
C LEU A 143 -33.46 -21.43 4.67
N GLU A 144 -33.99 -20.28 4.21
CA GLU A 144 -35.10 -19.58 4.88
C GLU A 144 -36.46 -20.26 4.63
N GLU A 145 -36.60 -20.99 3.53
CA GLU A 145 -37.83 -21.72 3.16
C GLU A 145 -37.93 -23.13 3.77
N ALA A 146 -36.88 -23.63 4.42
CA ALA A 146 -36.79 -24.98 4.99
C ALA A 146 -37.28 -25.06 6.44
#